data_AF-A0A4Q6AFY0-F1
#
_entry.id   AF-A0A4Q6AFY0-F1
#
_cell.length_a   1.000
_cell.length_b   1.000
_cell.length_c   1.000
_cell.angle_alpha   90.00
_cell.angle_beta   90.00
_cell.angle_gamma   90.00
#
_symmetry.space_group_name_H-M   'P 1'
#
loop_
_entity.id
_entity.type
_entity.pdbx_description
1 polymer ?
#
loop_
_entity_poly.entity_id
_entity_poly.type
_entity_poly.pdbx_seq_one_letter_code
_entity_poly.pdbx_strand_id
1 'polypeptide(L)'
;MDPVLEHRILATRTGIDEIFLQQFHVFGAPDRNRQHNDMYEDVLPKNQNFFAHRFISIGYYALVDFFNVTPTPDDLSEVCTWRDLNDLPEFQLDHEHIFRTALDTLRLQLNYQPIGYSLMPQEFTMPELQKLYETILDKKLDRRNFQRRILGFGILDKLEQTRKGGAHKAPYLYSFNLDNYRAALTEGLQGG
;
A
#
# COMPACT_ATOMS: atom_id res chain seq x y z
N MET A 1 -9.91 19.56 3.78
CA MET A 1 -8.96 18.71 4.54
C MET A 1 -7.63 18.87 3.86
N ASP A 2 -6.58 19.17 4.60
CA ASP A 2 -5.30 19.64 4.05
C ASP A 2 -4.44 18.44 3.59
N PRO A 3 -4.22 18.23 2.28
CA PRO A 3 -3.38 17.13 1.76
C PRO A 3 -1.96 17.13 2.35
N VAL A 4 -1.53 18.28 2.87
CA VAL A 4 -0.21 18.48 3.49
C VAL A 4 -0.04 17.64 4.75
N LEU A 5 -1.12 17.35 5.49
CA LEU A 5 -0.99 16.65 6.79
C LEU A 5 -0.62 15.18 6.63
N GLU A 6 -1.20 14.49 5.64
CA GLU A 6 -1.03 13.05 5.44
C GLU A 6 0.32 12.74 4.81
N HIS A 7 0.72 13.52 3.80
CA HIS A 7 2.07 13.47 3.23
C HIS A 7 3.13 13.76 4.30
N ARG A 8 2.87 14.69 5.24
CA ARG A 8 3.80 14.98 6.33
C ARG A 8 3.97 13.82 7.30
N ILE A 9 2.88 13.20 7.79
CA ILE A 9 2.99 12.05 8.72
C ILE A 9 3.78 10.92 8.09
N LEU A 10 3.50 10.63 6.82
CA LEU A 10 4.18 9.55 6.12
C LEU A 10 5.65 9.88 5.86
N ALA A 11 5.97 11.07 5.35
CA ALA A 11 7.34 11.52 5.14
C ALA A 11 8.17 11.51 6.45
N THR A 12 7.58 11.91 7.58
CA THR A 12 8.25 11.84 8.90
C THR A 12 8.61 10.41 9.30
N ARG A 13 7.75 9.42 8.97
CA ARG A 13 7.96 8.02 9.39
C ARG A 13 8.76 7.18 8.39
N THR A 14 8.76 7.55 7.12
CA THR A 14 9.41 6.77 6.04
C THR A 14 10.65 7.45 5.45
N GLY A 15 10.79 8.77 5.59
CA GLY A 15 11.88 9.55 5.02
C GLY A 15 11.78 9.79 3.50
N ILE A 16 10.61 9.59 2.89
CA ILE A 16 10.39 9.72 1.44
C ILE A 16 9.36 10.81 1.15
N ASP A 17 9.66 11.69 0.19
CA ASP A 17 8.81 12.84 -0.17
C ASP A 17 7.72 12.52 -1.21
N GLU A 18 8.02 11.66 -2.19
CA GLU A 18 7.06 11.23 -3.22
C GLU A 18 6.59 9.80 -2.94
N ILE A 19 5.42 9.69 -2.30
CA ILE A 19 4.83 8.39 -1.98
C ILE A 19 3.45 8.29 -2.62
N PHE A 20 3.19 7.15 -3.28
CA PHE A 20 1.85 6.79 -3.67
C PHE A 20 1.00 6.65 -2.40
N LEU A 21 0.03 7.55 -2.23
CA LEU A 21 -0.85 7.63 -1.09
C LEU A 21 -2.29 7.67 -1.58
N GLN A 22 -3.13 6.76 -1.06
CA GLN A 22 -4.52 6.64 -1.50
C GLN A 22 -5.46 6.64 -0.29
N GLN A 23 -6.41 7.57 -0.28
CA GLN A 23 -7.55 7.51 0.64
C GLN A 23 -8.42 6.33 0.23
N PHE A 24 -8.77 5.45 1.18
CA PHE A 24 -9.55 4.26 0.88
C PHE A 24 -10.87 4.16 1.67
N HIS A 25 -10.96 4.79 2.85
CA HIS A 25 -12.16 4.71 3.67
C HIS A 25 -12.25 5.82 4.73
N VAL A 26 -13.46 6.04 5.27
CA VAL A 26 -13.70 6.88 6.45
C VAL A 26 -14.34 6.02 7.55
N PHE A 27 -13.63 5.82 8.65
CA PHE A 27 -14.06 5.05 9.81
C PHE A 27 -14.75 5.97 10.81
N GLY A 28 -16.08 5.92 10.84
CA GLY A 28 -16.91 6.80 11.66
C GLY A 28 -17.95 6.09 12.52
N ALA A 29 -17.83 4.77 12.71
CA ALA A 29 -18.73 4.00 13.55
C ALA A 29 -18.76 4.58 14.98
N PRO A 30 -19.95 4.88 15.55
CA PRO A 30 -20.05 5.58 16.84
C PRO A 30 -19.38 4.86 18.02
N ASP A 31 -19.26 3.54 17.94
CA ASP A 31 -18.79 2.64 18.98
C ASP A 31 -17.40 2.04 18.69
N ARG A 32 -16.67 2.57 17.70
CA ARG A 32 -15.35 2.03 17.27
C ARG A 32 -14.28 1.98 18.36
N ASN A 33 -14.40 2.79 19.40
CA ASN A 33 -13.48 2.85 20.54
C ASN A 33 -14.10 2.30 21.83
N ARG A 34 -15.30 1.70 21.77
CA ARG A 34 -16.08 1.29 22.94
C ARG A 34 -15.28 0.39 23.88
N GLN A 35 -14.60 -0.62 23.34
CA GLN A 35 -13.79 -1.52 24.15
C GLN A 35 -12.79 -0.76 25.03
N HIS A 36 -12.10 0.24 24.48
CA HIS A 36 -11.12 1.01 25.26
C HIS A 36 -11.81 2.02 26.17
N ASN A 37 -12.92 2.63 25.75
CA ASN A 37 -13.72 3.47 26.63
C ASN A 37 -14.15 2.72 27.89
N ASP A 38 -14.68 1.51 27.72
CA ASP A 38 -15.19 0.65 28.79
C ASP A 38 -14.05 0.19 29.73
N MET A 39 -12.82 0.00 29.22
CA MET A 39 -11.64 -0.33 30.04
C MET A 39 -11.24 0.78 31.04
N TYR A 40 -11.55 2.04 30.74
CA TYR A 40 -11.19 3.19 31.58
C TYR A 40 -12.39 3.86 32.26
N GLU A 41 -13.62 3.37 32.07
CA GLU A 41 -14.84 4.02 32.57
C GLU A 41 -14.84 4.13 34.10
N ASP A 42 -14.35 3.11 34.81
CA ASP A 42 -14.25 3.08 36.27
C ASP A 42 -12.92 3.65 36.82
N VAL A 43 -11.97 3.96 35.93
CA VAL A 43 -10.61 4.39 36.30
C VAL A 43 -10.46 5.91 36.18
N LEU A 44 -11.05 6.51 35.14
CA LEU A 44 -10.93 7.93 34.84
C LEU A 44 -12.31 8.57 34.70
N PRO A 45 -12.53 9.78 35.24
CA PRO A 45 -13.76 10.50 34.97
C PRO A 45 -13.89 10.79 33.46
N LYS A 46 -15.12 10.81 32.94
CA LYS A 46 -15.38 10.93 31.49
C LYS A 46 -14.68 12.11 30.80
N ASN A 47 -14.50 13.23 31.51
CA ASN A 47 -13.79 14.41 30.99
C ASN A 47 -12.27 14.23 30.89
N GLN A 48 -11.70 13.20 31.51
CA GLN A 48 -10.28 12.84 31.44
C GLN A 48 -10.05 11.55 30.64
N ASN A 49 -11.10 10.77 30.38
CA ASN A 49 -11.03 9.59 29.53
C ASN A 49 -11.00 10.01 28.04
N PHE A 50 -9.82 9.94 27.42
CA PHE A 50 -9.65 10.21 25.99
C PHE A 50 -10.62 9.41 25.12
N PHE A 51 -10.84 8.14 25.46
CA PHE A 51 -11.72 7.23 24.71
C PHE A 51 -13.22 7.50 24.94
N ALA A 52 -13.61 8.41 25.83
CA ALA A 52 -15.02 8.81 25.98
C ALA A 52 -15.52 9.73 24.85
N HIS A 53 -14.62 10.21 23.99
CA HIS A 53 -14.96 11.10 22.88
C HIS A 53 -15.35 10.31 21.62
N ARG A 54 -15.98 11.00 20.67
CA ARG A 54 -16.26 10.46 19.33
C ARG A 54 -15.04 10.63 18.43
N PHE A 55 -14.67 9.56 17.74
CA PHE A 55 -13.56 9.56 16.79
C PHE A 55 -14.04 9.32 15.36
N ILE A 56 -13.48 10.07 14.43
CA ILE A 56 -13.60 9.83 13.00
C ILE A 56 -12.18 9.72 12.46
N SER A 57 -11.85 8.60 11.85
CA SER A 57 -10.54 8.35 11.26
C SER A 57 -10.67 8.22 9.74
N ILE A 58 -9.70 8.75 9.01
CA ILE A 58 -9.65 8.62 7.56
C ILE A 58 -8.48 7.70 7.23
N GLY A 59 -8.81 6.61 6.55
CA GLY A 59 -7.86 5.58 6.18
C GLY A 59 -7.13 5.95 4.90
N TYR A 60 -5.80 5.94 4.99
CA TYR A 60 -4.89 5.99 3.87
C TYR A 60 -4.00 4.75 3.86
N TYR A 61 -3.66 4.26 2.68
CA TYR A 61 -2.57 3.29 2.51
C TYR A 61 -1.52 3.87 1.58
N ALA A 62 -0.28 3.44 1.79
CA ALA A 62 0.87 3.86 1.00
C ALA A 62 1.65 2.66 0.48
N LEU A 63 2.29 2.84 -0.67
CA LEU A 63 3.12 1.81 -1.31
C LEU A 63 4.50 2.39 -1.57
N VAL A 64 5.51 1.79 -0.93
CA VAL A 64 6.89 2.27 -0.89
C VAL A 64 7.86 1.13 -1.18
N ASP A 65 8.97 1.45 -1.83
CA ASP A 65 10.08 0.52 -1.97
C ASP A 65 10.71 0.24 -0.60
N PHE A 66 10.66 -1.03 -0.19
CA PHE A 66 11.19 -1.52 1.07
C PHE A 66 12.65 -1.10 1.30
N PHE A 67 13.47 -1.09 0.24
CA PHE A 67 14.90 -0.76 0.35
C PHE A 67 15.16 0.73 0.51
N ASN A 68 14.20 1.58 0.18
CA ASN A 68 14.35 3.03 0.25
C ASN A 68 13.74 3.63 1.54
N VAL A 69 13.12 2.81 2.40
CA VAL A 69 12.49 3.25 3.64
C VAL A 69 13.31 2.81 4.84
N THR A 70 13.62 3.77 5.70
CA THR A 70 14.11 3.50 7.06
C THR A 70 12.98 3.79 8.05
N PRO A 71 12.28 2.77 8.57
CA PRO A 71 11.21 2.97 9.54
C PRO A 71 11.74 3.75 10.76
N THR A 72 11.13 4.91 11.01
CA THR A 72 11.56 5.78 12.11
C THR A 72 10.36 6.06 13.02
N PRO A 73 10.48 5.80 14.33
CA PRO A 73 9.44 6.16 15.29
C PRO A 73 9.27 7.69 15.36
N ASP A 74 8.03 8.14 15.59
CA ASP A 74 7.74 9.54 15.89
C ASP A 74 7.79 9.80 17.41
N ASP A 75 7.54 11.05 17.83
CA ASP A 75 7.57 11.46 19.23
C ASP A 75 6.54 10.71 20.12
N LEU A 76 5.58 10.01 19.51
CA LEU A 76 4.50 9.31 20.20
C LEU A 76 4.67 7.77 20.18
N SER A 77 5.63 7.26 19.42
CA SER A 77 5.82 5.83 19.20
C SER A 77 7.19 5.37 19.68
N GLU A 78 7.24 4.29 20.45
CA GLU A 78 8.54 3.71 20.87
C GLU A 78 9.23 2.95 19.73
N VAL A 79 8.43 2.36 18.81
CA VAL A 79 8.92 1.47 17.76
C VAL A 79 8.18 1.72 16.44
N CYS A 80 8.93 1.72 15.35
CA CYS A 80 8.40 1.65 13.99
C CYS A 80 9.22 0.61 13.23
N THR A 81 8.59 -0.49 12.80
CA THR A 81 9.28 -1.59 12.12
C THR A 81 8.40 -2.21 11.03
N TRP A 82 9.05 -2.83 10.05
CA TRP A 82 8.39 -3.70 9.09
C TRP A 82 7.94 -5.00 9.76
N ARG A 83 6.75 -5.49 9.40
CA ARG A 83 6.16 -6.75 9.88
C ARG A 83 5.68 -7.58 8.69
N ASP A 84 5.83 -8.90 8.79
CA ASP A 84 5.26 -9.82 7.81
C ASP A 84 3.73 -9.86 7.96
N LEU A 85 3.01 -10.00 6.85
CA LEU A 85 1.54 -10.06 6.88
C LEU A 85 1.01 -11.31 7.60
N ASN A 86 1.83 -12.35 7.72
CA ASN A 86 1.53 -13.59 8.44
C ASN A 86 2.02 -13.57 9.90
N ASP A 87 2.72 -12.51 10.32
CA ASP A 87 3.25 -12.33 11.68
C ASP A 87 2.94 -10.92 12.19
N LEU A 88 1.64 -10.64 12.30
CA LEU A 88 1.12 -9.37 12.81
C LEU A 88 0.86 -9.45 14.32
N PRO A 89 1.21 -8.41 15.09
CA PRO A 89 0.89 -8.35 16.51
C PRO A 89 -0.62 -8.16 16.72
N GLU A 90 -1.05 -8.26 17.97
CA GLU A 90 -2.38 -7.79 18.37
C GLU A 90 -2.51 -6.29 18.10
N PHE A 91 -3.60 -5.90 17.44
CA PHE A 91 -3.87 -4.52 17.11
C PHE A 91 -4.54 -3.80 18.27
N GLN A 92 -4.25 -2.50 18.39
CA GLN A 92 -4.95 -1.62 19.32
C GLN A 92 -6.22 -1.05 18.67
N LEU A 93 -7.26 -0.79 19.46
CA LEU A 93 -8.55 -0.28 18.98
C LEU A 93 -9.12 -1.11 17.80
N ASP A 94 -9.66 -0.44 16.79
CA ASP A 94 -10.17 -1.02 15.56
C ASP A 94 -9.10 -1.08 14.45
N HIS A 95 -7.80 -0.97 14.78
CA HIS A 95 -6.74 -0.92 13.78
C HIS A 95 -6.65 -2.22 12.95
N GLU A 96 -7.04 -3.37 13.51
CA GLU A 96 -7.14 -4.60 12.72
C GLU A 96 -8.17 -4.45 11.59
N HIS A 97 -9.34 -3.88 11.89
CA HIS A 97 -10.37 -3.63 10.90
C HIS A 97 -9.91 -2.64 9.83
N ILE A 98 -9.22 -1.56 10.24
CA ILE A 98 -8.62 -0.58 9.32
C ILE A 98 -7.61 -1.25 8.39
N PHE A 99 -6.70 -2.05 8.95
CA PHE A 99 -5.67 -2.77 8.20
C PHE A 99 -6.27 -3.75 7.19
N ARG A 100 -7.22 -4.59 7.61
CA ARG A 100 -7.89 -5.55 6.72
C ARG A 100 -8.63 -4.84 5.58
N THR A 101 -9.34 -3.75 5.90
CA THR A 101 -10.04 -2.94 4.90
C THR A 101 -9.07 -2.31 3.89
N ALA A 102 -7.91 -1.83 4.36
CA ALA A 102 -6.87 -1.29 3.50
C ALA A 102 -6.31 -2.36 2.54
N LEU A 103 -5.98 -3.55 3.06
CA LEU A 103 -5.43 -4.65 2.29
C LEU A 103 -6.42 -5.18 1.25
N ASP A 104 -7.69 -5.33 1.62
CA ASP A 104 -8.74 -5.76 0.70
C ASP A 104 -8.99 -4.72 -0.40
N THR A 105 -8.95 -3.43 -0.03
CA THR A 105 -9.09 -2.33 -1.01
C THR A 105 -7.92 -2.31 -1.99
N LEU A 106 -6.68 -2.43 -1.50
CA LEU A 106 -5.49 -2.52 -2.34
C LEU A 106 -5.57 -3.71 -3.32
N ARG A 107 -5.95 -4.89 -2.82
CA ARG A 107 -6.12 -6.11 -3.63
C ARG A 107 -7.20 -5.96 -4.69
N LEU A 108 -8.30 -5.28 -4.35
CA LEU A 108 -9.37 -4.97 -5.28
C LEU A 108 -8.87 -4.04 -6.38
N GLN A 109 -8.20 -2.95 -6.01
CA GLN A 109 -7.70 -1.91 -6.93
C GLN A 109 -6.63 -2.42 -7.88
N LEU A 110 -5.77 -3.37 -7.47
CA LEU A 110 -4.78 -4.00 -8.34
C LEU A 110 -5.36 -4.65 -9.61
N ASN A 111 -6.67 -4.89 -9.66
CA ASN A 111 -7.31 -5.43 -10.86
C ASN A 111 -7.60 -4.39 -11.94
N TYR A 112 -7.72 -3.11 -11.58
CA TYR A 112 -8.21 -2.06 -12.49
C TYR A 112 -7.47 -0.73 -12.37
N GLN A 113 -6.53 -0.60 -11.44
CA GLN A 113 -5.63 0.54 -11.30
C GLN A 113 -4.20 0.10 -11.60
N PRO A 114 -3.40 0.94 -12.29
CA PRO A 114 -2.00 0.67 -12.53
C PRO A 114 -1.22 0.83 -11.22
N ILE A 115 -1.28 -0.15 -10.32
CA ILE A 115 -0.56 -0.13 -9.04
C ILE A 115 0.77 -0.87 -9.21
N GLY A 116 1.87 -0.26 -8.77
CA GLY A 116 3.19 -0.90 -8.75
C GLY A 116 4.35 -0.04 -9.23
N TYR A 117 4.12 1.14 -9.81
CA TYR A 117 5.21 2.04 -10.21
C TYR A 117 6.12 2.40 -9.03
N SER A 118 5.54 2.75 -7.87
CA SER A 118 6.31 3.09 -6.66
C SER A 118 6.98 1.89 -5.98
N LEU A 119 6.69 0.66 -6.41
CA LEU A 119 7.17 -0.59 -5.81
C LEU A 119 8.21 -1.31 -6.66
N MET A 120 8.44 -0.86 -7.89
CA MET A 120 9.33 -1.50 -8.83
C MET A 120 10.52 -0.58 -9.12
N PRO A 121 11.72 -1.12 -9.36
CA PRO A 121 12.83 -0.34 -9.88
C PRO A 121 12.48 0.26 -11.25
N GLN A 122 13.28 1.22 -11.73
CA GLN A 122 13.09 1.83 -13.05
C GLN A 122 13.05 0.80 -14.19
N GLU A 123 13.85 -0.27 -14.05
CA GLU A 123 13.91 -1.38 -15.01
C GLU A 123 13.70 -2.72 -14.29
N PHE A 124 12.76 -3.51 -14.79
CA PHE A 124 12.41 -4.79 -14.19
C PHE A 124 12.06 -5.84 -15.24
N THR A 125 12.01 -7.09 -14.80
CA THR A 125 11.59 -8.23 -15.61
C THR A 125 10.13 -8.55 -15.37
N MET A 126 9.45 -9.14 -16.36
CA MET A 126 8.05 -9.58 -16.21
C MET A 126 7.82 -10.53 -15.02
N PRO A 127 8.72 -11.50 -14.71
CA PRO A 127 8.59 -12.33 -13.51
C PRO A 127 8.68 -11.56 -12.20
N GLU A 128 9.46 -10.48 -12.12
CA GLU A 128 9.53 -9.64 -10.91
C GLU A 128 8.22 -8.89 -10.70
N LEU A 129 7.67 -8.29 -11.76
CA LEU A 129 6.37 -7.64 -11.69
C LEU A 129 5.26 -8.65 -11.32
N GLN A 130 5.29 -9.86 -11.90
CA GLN A 130 4.37 -10.92 -11.51
C GLN A 130 4.52 -11.26 -10.03
N LYS A 131 5.75 -11.43 -9.54
CA LYS A 131 6.04 -11.76 -8.15
C LYS A 131 5.48 -10.68 -7.20
N LEU A 132 5.62 -9.41 -7.53
CA LEU A 132 5.02 -8.30 -6.78
C LEU A 132 3.50 -8.47 -6.68
N TYR A 133 2.82 -8.70 -7.80
CA TYR A 133 1.36 -8.88 -7.83
C TYR A 133 0.91 -10.12 -7.07
N GLU A 134 1.63 -11.25 -7.20
CA GLU A 134 1.35 -12.47 -6.45
C GLU A 134 1.48 -12.26 -4.94
N THR A 135 2.49 -11.50 -4.51
CA THR A 135 2.69 -11.18 -3.09
C THR A 135 1.55 -10.35 -2.53
N ILE A 136 1.11 -9.28 -3.22
CA ILE A 136 0.03 -8.43 -2.71
C ILE A 136 -1.31 -9.17 -2.73
N LEU A 137 -1.58 -9.94 -3.80
CA LEU A 137 -2.81 -10.71 -3.96
C LEU A 137 -2.85 -11.99 -3.13
N ASP A 138 -1.71 -12.38 -2.53
CA ASP A 138 -1.52 -13.62 -1.80
C ASP A 138 -2.01 -14.87 -2.57
N LYS A 139 -1.65 -14.94 -3.86
CA LYS A 139 -2.00 -16.07 -4.73
C LYS A 139 -1.06 -16.19 -5.91
N LYS A 140 -0.95 -17.40 -6.46
CA LYS A 140 -0.25 -17.64 -7.72
C LYS A 140 -1.06 -17.15 -8.91
N LEU A 141 -0.36 -16.54 -9.87
CA LEU A 141 -0.94 -16.08 -11.13
C LEU A 141 -0.42 -16.96 -12.26
N ASP A 142 -1.28 -17.28 -13.22
CA ASP A 142 -0.81 -17.91 -14.45
C ASP A 142 0.07 -16.93 -15.21
N ARG A 143 1.29 -17.37 -15.54
CA ARG A 143 2.30 -16.53 -16.19
C ARG A 143 1.83 -15.95 -17.52
N ARG A 144 1.14 -16.76 -18.35
CA ARG A 144 0.72 -16.35 -19.70
C ARG A 144 -0.41 -15.34 -19.61
N ASN A 145 -1.40 -15.61 -18.74
CA ASN A 145 -2.53 -14.73 -18.52
C ASN A 145 -2.10 -13.40 -17.91
N PHE A 146 -1.21 -13.43 -16.92
CA PHE A 146 -0.65 -12.23 -16.31
C PHE A 146 0.08 -11.37 -17.35
N GLN A 147 1.02 -11.97 -18.09
CA GLN A 147 1.79 -11.26 -19.10
C GLN A 147 0.89 -10.68 -20.20
N ARG A 148 -0.09 -11.44 -20.69
CA ARG A 148 -1.03 -10.97 -21.70
C ARG A 148 -1.83 -9.77 -21.19
N ARG A 149 -2.36 -9.86 -19.97
CA ARG A 149 -3.18 -8.82 -19.35
C ARG A 149 -2.38 -7.54 -19.12
N ILE A 150 -1.21 -7.63 -18.50
CA ILE A 150 -0.42 -6.45 -18.14
C ILE A 150 0.14 -5.71 -19.37
N LEU A 151 0.48 -6.46 -20.43
CA LEU A 151 0.87 -5.85 -21.70
C LEU A 151 -0.33 -5.25 -22.44
N GLY A 152 -1.53 -5.83 -22.28
CA GLY A 152 -2.77 -5.32 -22.85
C GLY A 152 -3.12 -3.90 -22.38
N PHE A 153 -2.75 -3.55 -21.15
CA PHE A 153 -2.94 -2.22 -20.59
C PHE A 153 -2.08 -1.12 -21.26
N GLY A 154 -1.04 -1.48 -22.01
CA GLY A 154 -0.18 -0.51 -22.69
C GLY A 154 0.66 0.38 -21.76
N ILE A 155 0.76 0.04 -20.46
CA ILE A 155 1.49 0.82 -19.45
C ILE A 155 2.98 0.47 -19.35
N LEU A 156 3.48 -0.46 -20.18
CA LEU A 156 4.85 -0.95 -20.14
C LEU A 156 5.56 -0.75 -21.47
N ASP A 157 6.75 -0.16 -21.43
CA ASP A 157 7.67 -0.12 -22.56
C ASP A 157 8.64 -1.30 -22.47
N LYS A 158 8.76 -2.06 -23.56
CA LYS A 158 9.74 -3.15 -23.65
C LYS A 158 11.09 -2.58 -24.06
N LEU A 159 12.12 -2.86 -23.26
CA LEU A 159 13.48 -2.41 -23.55
C LEU A 159 14.19 -3.40 -24.48
N GLU A 160 15.15 -2.88 -25.27
CA GLU A 160 16.01 -3.71 -26.13
C GLU A 160 16.94 -4.62 -25.32
N GLN A 161 17.27 -4.18 -24.11
CA GLN A 161 18.17 -4.88 -23.20
C GLN A 161 17.46 -6.07 -22.54
N THR A 162 18.27 -7.06 -22.18
CA THR A 162 17.85 -8.20 -21.36
C THR A 162 18.67 -8.23 -20.09
N ARG A 163 18.12 -8.75 -19.00
CA ARG A 163 18.86 -8.81 -17.73
C ARG A 163 20.07 -9.73 -17.87
N LYS A 164 21.27 -9.16 -17.73
CA LYS A 164 22.54 -9.89 -17.79
C LYS A 164 22.73 -10.72 -16.51
N GLY A 165 23.27 -11.93 -16.62
CA GLY A 165 23.77 -12.69 -15.45
C GLY A 165 23.05 -14.00 -15.08
N GLY A 166 22.58 -14.81 -16.05
CA GLY A 166 22.01 -16.13 -15.75
C GLY A 166 22.39 -17.20 -16.77
N ALA A 167 22.32 -18.48 -16.37
CA ALA A 167 22.60 -19.65 -17.22
C ALA A 167 21.49 -19.95 -18.26
N HIS A 168 20.37 -19.23 -18.21
CA HIS A 168 19.22 -19.39 -19.11
C HIS A 168 18.99 -18.12 -19.97
N LYS A 169 18.10 -18.21 -20.97
CA LYS A 169 17.72 -17.09 -21.83
C LYS A 169 17.36 -15.87 -20.98
N ALA A 170 18.13 -14.79 -21.14
CA ALA A 170 17.98 -13.57 -20.37
C ALA A 170 16.56 -12.97 -20.58
N PRO A 171 15.82 -12.68 -19.51
CA PRO A 171 14.50 -12.07 -19.63
C PRO A 171 14.62 -10.65 -20.18
N TYR A 172 13.62 -10.24 -20.97
CA TYR A 172 13.49 -8.83 -21.38
C TYR A 172 13.28 -7.93 -20.18
N LEU A 173 13.85 -6.74 -20.25
CA LEU A 173 13.57 -5.65 -19.33
C LEU A 173 12.39 -4.81 -19.83
N TYR A 174 11.69 -4.23 -18.88
CA TYR A 174 10.57 -3.33 -19.08
C TYR A 174 10.73 -2.13 -18.16
N SER A 175 10.15 -1.00 -18.57
CA SER A 175 9.93 0.18 -17.74
C SER A 175 8.46 0.60 -17.84
N PHE A 176 7.97 1.37 -16.88
CA PHE A 176 6.63 1.94 -16.98
C PHE A 176 6.62 3.09 -17.99
N ASN A 177 5.64 3.07 -18.89
CA ASN A 177 5.33 4.21 -19.74
C ASN A 177 4.55 5.23 -18.91
N LEU A 178 5.22 6.28 -18.43
CA LEU A 178 4.63 7.20 -17.44
C LEU A 178 3.42 7.98 -17.97
N ASP A 179 3.38 8.25 -19.27
CA ASP A 179 2.26 8.96 -19.89
C ASP A 179 1.01 8.09 -19.88
N ASN A 180 1.11 6.85 -20.39
CA ASN A 180 0.01 5.88 -20.37
C ASN A 180 -0.38 5.49 -18.93
N TYR A 181 0.61 5.37 -18.04
CA TYR A 181 0.39 5.07 -16.63
C TYR A 181 -0.42 6.15 -15.93
N ARG A 182 -0.07 7.43 -16.13
CA ARG A 182 -0.80 8.57 -15.54
C ARG A 182 -2.21 8.72 -16.13
N ALA A 183 -2.37 8.48 -17.44
CA ALA A 183 -3.68 8.44 -18.07
C ALA A 183 -4.55 7.33 -17.44
N ALA A 184 -4.00 6.12 -17.27
CA ALA A 184 -4.68 5.00 -16.66
C ALA A 184 -5.03 5.19 -15.16
N LEU A 185 -4.30 6.02 -14.42
CA LEU A 185 -4.70 6.41 -13.05
C LEU A 185 -6.00 7.22 -13.03
N THR A 186 -6.22 8.04 -14.07
CA THR A 186 -7.41 8.91 -14.17
C THR A 186 -8.60 8.18 -14.80
N GLU A 187 -8.33 7.39 -15.83
CA GLU A 187 -9.35 6.75 -16.67
C GLU A 187 -9.63 5.29 -16.26
N GLY A 188 -8.79 4.71 -15.40
CA GLY A 188 -8.74 3.28 -15.13
C GLY A 188 -7.93 2.51 -16.19
N LEU A 189 -7.57 1.27 -15.88
CA LEU A 189 -6.93 0.36 -16.82
C LEU A 189 -7.93 -0.04 -17.92
N GLN A 190 -7.69 0.41 -19.15
CA GLN A 190 -8.48 0.01 -20.32
C GLN A 190 -7.77 -1.12 -21.08
N GLY A 191 -8.53 -2.16 -21.45
CA GLY A 191 -8.03 -3.29 -22.24
C GLY A 191 -7.26 -4.33 -21.42
N GLY A 192 -7.91 -5.44 -21.04
CA GLY A 192 -7.30 -6.58 -20.35
C GLY A 192 -8.14 -7.84 -20.46
#